data_AF-A0A3E2YIJ8-F1
#
_entry.id   AF-A0A3E2YIJ8-F1
#
_cell.length_a   1.000
_cell.length_b   1.000
_cell.length_c   1.000
_cell.angle_alpha   90.00
_cell.angle_beta   90.00
_cell.angle_gamma   90.00
#
_symmetry.space_group_name_H-M   'P 1'
#
loop_
_entity.id
_entity.type
_entity.pdbx_description
1 polymer ?
#
loop_
_entity_poly.entity_id
_entity_poly.type
_entity_poly.pdbx_seq_one_letter_code
_entity_poly.pdbx_strand_id
1 'polypeptide(L)'
;MDRYVGVVTAEGGTTTRKEIKLPDLGRALYTDLFDGGRAELVEAKSSAARHHVRLALGQLLDYARYVEHNSRAVLLPSHPGSDLVALLHSVNVACIYEQEGGGFIRLDP
;
A
#
# COMPACT_ATOMS: atom_id res chain seq x y z
N MET A 1 10.48 -0.80 0.22
CA MET A 1 9.82 -0.88 -1.11
C MET A 1 10.51 -1.88 -2.01
N ASP A 2 11.76 -1.68 -2.43
CA ASP A 2 12.47 -2.58 -3.37
C ASP A 2 12.49 -4.05 -2.93
N ARG A 3 12.68 -4.30 -1.63
CA ARG A 3 12.59 -5.65 -1.06
C ARG A 3 11.22 -6.30 -1.26
N TYR A 4 10.14 -5.53 -1.11
CA TYR A 4 8.78 -6.02 -1.32
C TYR A 4 8.51 -6.29 -2.81
N VAL A 5 9.01 -5.42 -3.70
CA VAL A 5 8.98 -5.68 -5.15
C VAL A 5 9.68 -6.99 -5.49
N GLY A 6 10.82 -7.27 -4.86
CA GLY A 6 11.53 -8.54 -4.99
C GLY A 6 10.69 -9.75 -4.58
N VAL A 7 9.90 -9.65 -3.50
CA VAL A 7 8.97 -10.70 -3.07
C VAL A 7 7.87 -10.92 -4.10
N VAL A 8 7.19 -9.85 -4.54
CA VAL A 8 6.12 -9.96 -5.55
C VAL A 8 6.65 -10.56 -6.85
N THR A 9 7.84 -10.14 -7.28
CA THR A 9 8.47 -10.66 -8.51
C THR A 9 8.86 -12.13 -8.35
N ALA A 10 9.38 -12.53 -7.20
CA ALA A 10 9.72 -13.93 -6.92
C ALA A 10 8.48 -14.85 -6.88
N GLU A 11 7.32 -14.31 -6.51
CA GLU A 11 6.02 -15.00 -6.59
C GLU A 11 5.44 -15.05 -8.02
N GLY A 12 6.15 -14.49 -9.01
CA GLY A 12 5.70 -14.41 -10.41
C GLY A 12 4.73 -13.26 -10.68
N GLY A 13 4.55 -12.35 -9.73
CA GLY A 13 3.75 -11.14 -9.87
C GLY A 13 4.47 -10.04 -10.64
N THR A 14 3.74 -8.94 -10.90
CA THR A 14 4.31 -7.74 -11.53
C THR A 14 3.97 -6.52 -10.70
N THR A 15 4.91 -5.58 -10.61
CA THR A 15 4.71 -4.32 -9.89
C THR A 15 4.81 -3.15 -10.85
N THR A 16 3.82 -2.26 -10.84
CA THR A 16 3.81 -1.03 -11.65
C THR A 16 3.48 0.18 -10.77
N ARG A 17 3.52 1.37 -11.36
CA ARG A 17 2.84 2.55 -10.80
C ARG A 17 1.69 2.93 -11.73
N LYS A 18 0.59 3.38 -11.15
CA LYS A 18 -0.55 3.91 -11.90
C LYS A 18 -0.48 5.44 -11.90
N GLU A 19 -0.59 6.01 -13.09
CA GLU A 19 -0.75 7.45 -13.29
C GLU A 19 -2.24 7.78 -13.23
N ILE A 20 -2.60 8.78 -12.42
CA ILE A 20 -3.97 9.28 -12.30
C ILE A 20 -3.97 10.74 -12.75
N LYS A 21 -4.67 11.03 -13.85
CA LYS A 21 -4.83 12.38 -14.40
C LYS A 21 -6.18 12.94 -13.96
N LEU A 22 -6.15 14.04 -13.22
CA LEU A 22 -7.35 14.77 -12.82
C LEU A 22 -7.41 16.09 -13.61
N PRO A 23 -8.56 16.42 -14.24
CA PRO A 23 -8.65 17.59 -15.12
C PRO A 23 -8.19 18.91 -14.50
N ASP A 24 -8.52 19.12 -13.21
CA ASP A 24 -8.23 20.37 -12.50
C ASP A 24 -6.92 20.32 -11.71
N LEU A 25 -6.28 19.15 -11.64
CA LEU A 25 -4.97 19.01 -11.01
C LEU A 25 -3.90 19.22 -12.09
N GLY A 26 -3.16 20.32 -12.00
CA GLY A 26 -2.08 20.65 -12.95
C GLY A 26 -0.90 19.66 -13.00
N ARG A 27 -0.99 18.52 -12.32
CA ARG A 27 -0.04 17.41 -12.36
C ARG A 27 -0.77 16.08 -12.13
N ALA A 28 -0.22 15.00 -12.66
CA ALA A 28 -0.72 13.66 -12.35
C ALA A 28 -0.36 13.24 -10.91
N LEU A 29 -1.22 12.41 -10.32
CA LEU A 29 -0.91 11.64 -9.12
C LEU A 29 -0.31 10.29 -9.53
N TYR A 30 0.49 9.71 -8.65
CA TYR A 30 1.09 8.40 -8.86
C TYR A 30 0.93 7.55 -7.62
N THR A 31 0.54 6.30 -7.82
CA THR A 31 0.58 5.28 -6.77
C THR A 31 2.03 4.90 -6.48
N ASP A 32 2.34 4.51 -5.25
CA ASP A 32 3.67 3.98 -4.93
C ASP A 32 3.93 2.64 -5.62
N LEU A 33 2.97 1.72 -5.52
CA LEU A 33 3.02 0.38 -6.11
C LEU A 33 1.61 -0.14 -6.44
N PHE A 34 1.49 -0.81 -7.58
CA PHE A 34 0.34 -1.61 -7.96
C PHE A 34 0.81 -3.02 -8.31
N ASP A 35 0.36 -4.02 -7.54
CA ASP A 35 0.59 -5.43 -7.84
C ASP A 35 -0.42 -5.88 -8.90
N GLY A 36 0.06 -6.10 -10.12
CA GLY A 36 -0.77 -6.50 -11.26
C GLY A 36 -1.29 -7.94 -11.15
N GLY A 37 -0.62 -8.82 -10.41
CA GLY A 37 -1.05 -10.20 -10.21
C GLY A 37 -2.25 -10.28 -9.27
N ARG A 38 -2.28 -9.43 -8.24
CA ARG A 38 -3.38 -9.35 -7.26
C ARG A 38 -4.41 -8.27 -7.59
N ALA A 39 -4.10 -7.39 -8.55
CA ALA A 39 -4.79 -6.11 -8.77
C ALA A 39 -4.92 -5.32 -7.47
N GLU A 40 -3.81 -5.16 -6.75
CA GLU A 40 -3.76 -4.53 -5.44
C GLU A 40 -3.05 -3.16 -5.49
N LEU A 41 -3.69 -2.15 -4.90
CA LEU A 41 -3.05 -0.86 -4.61
C LEU A 41 -2.23 -0.95 -3.33
N VAL A 42 -0.94 -0.67 -3.39
CA VAL A 42 -0.05 -0.67 -2.23
C VAL A 42 0.59 0.70 -2.05
N GLU A 43 0.31 1.33 -0.90
CA GLU A 43 0.93 2.60 -0.53
C GLU A 43 2.03 2.35 0.50
N ALA A 44 3.26 2.77 0.19
CA ALA A 44 4.41 2.51 1.04
C ALA A 44 4.74 3.74 1.89
N LYS A 45 5.21 3.51 3.12
CA LYS A 45 5.75 4.57 3.97
C LYS A 45 7.06 4.13 4.61
N SER A 46 7.93 5.09 4.85
CA SER A 46 9.23 4.89 5.51
C SER A 46 9.14 4.83 7.04
N SER A 47 7.93 4.99 7.61
CA SER A 47 7.69 4.96 9.04
C SER A 47 6.33 4.36 9.34
N ALA A 48 6.25 3.57 10.42
CA ALA A 48 5.01 3.03 10.97
C ALA A 48 4.29 4.01 11.93
N ALA A 49 4.76 5.25 12.04
CA ALA A 49 4.14 6.25 12.89
C ALA A 49 2.71 6.60 12.44
N ARG A 50 1.82 6.89 13.40
CA ARG A 50 0.39 7.17 13.16
C ARG A 50 0.12 8.18 12.05
N HIS A 51 0.90 9.26 11.95
CA HIS A 51 0.69 10.28 10.92
C HIS A 51 1.03 9.75 9.52
N HIS A 52 2.04 8.89 9.37
CA HIS A 52 2.36 8.25 8.09
C HIS A 52 1.29 7.24 7.69
N VAL A 53 0.81 6.42 8.65
CA VAL A 53 -0.27 5.45 8.38
C VAL A 53 -1.55 6.16 7.94
N ARG A 54 -1.93 7.25 8.61
CA ARG A 54 -3.11 8.05 8.22
C ARG A 54 -2.94 8.72 6.86
N LEU A 55 -1.73 9.20 6.55
CA LEU A 55 -1.42 9.75 5.23
C LEU A 55 -1.56 8.68 4.14
N ALA A 56 -0.96 7.49 4.35
CA ALA A 56 -1.07 6.38 3.41
C ALA A 56 -2.52 5.95 3.19
N LEU A 57 -3.31 5.88 4.27
CA LEU A 57 -4.72 5.57 4.20
C LEU A 57 -5.47 6.61 3.35
N GLY A 58 -5.24 7.90 3.58
CA GLY A 58 -5.86 8.98 2.79
C GLY A 58 -5.51 8.88 1.30
N GLN A 59 -4.26 8.60 0.98
CA GLN A 59 -3.80 8.40 -0.40
C GLN A 59 -4.47 7.18 -1.05
N LEU A 60 -4.54 6.04 -0.36
CA LEU A 60 -5.22 4.84 -0.87
C LEU A 60 -6.70 5.09 -1.15
N LEU A 61 -7.40 5.78 -0.23
CA LEU A 61 -8.81 6.11 -0.40
C LEU A 61 -9.03 7.06 -1.59
N ASP A 62 -8.10 7.97 -1.85
CA ASP A 62 -8.19 8.86 -3.01
C ASP A 62 -7.89 8.13 -4.32
N TYR A 63 -6.78 7.38 -4.40
CA TYR A 63 -6.38 6.65 -5.60
C TYR A 63 -7.41 5.59 -6.01
N ALA A 64 -8.04 4.94 -5.03
CA ALA A 64 -9.08 3.93 -5.23
C ALA A 64 -10.30 4.43 -6.04
N ARG A 65 -10.51 5.74 -6.13
CA ARG A 65 -11.59 6.35 -6.93
C ARG A 65 -11.34 6.29 -8.44
N TYR A 66 -10.09 6.09 -8.83
CA TYR A 66 -9.64 6.25 -10.22
C TYR A 66 -8.89 5.03 -10.77
N VAL A 67 -8.47 4.11 -9.90
CA VAL A 67 -7.75 2.90 -10.30
C VAL A 67 -8.61 1.68 -9.99
N GLU A 68 -8.90 0.86 -10.99
CA GLU A 68 -9.53 -0.45 -10.77
C GLU A 68 -8.60 -1.38 -9.98
N HIS A 69 -9.12 -1.96 -8.90
CA HIS A 69 -8.38 -2.79 -7.96
C HIS A 69 -9.32 -3.76 -7.24
N ASN A 70 -8.79 -4.86 -6.73
CA ASN A 70 -9.48 -5.85 -5.91
C ASN A 70 -9.23 -5.64 -4.41
N SER A 71 -8.04 -5.13 -4.05
CA SER A 71 -7.64 -4.91 -2.67
C SER A 71 -6.70 -3.72 -2.52
N ARG A 72 -6.47 -3.31 -1.27
CA ARG A 72 -5.59 -2.21 -0.90
C ARG A 72 -4.74 -2.62 0.28
N ALA A 73 -3.49 -2.17 0.32
CA ALA A 73 -2.60 -2.42 1.44
C ALA A 73 -1.69 -1.21 1.74
N VAL A 74 -1.34 -1.04 3.02
CA VAL A 74 -0.25 -0.15 3.44
C VAL A 74 0.99 -0.98 3.71
N LEU A 75 2.12 -0.60 3.12
CA LEU A 75 3.43 -1.21 3.33
C LEU A 75 4.30 -0.37 4.28
N LEU A 76 4.72 -0.96 5.40
CA LEU A 76 5.42 -0.30 6.49
C LEU A 76 6.77 -0.97 6.81
N PRO A 77 7.73 -0.24 7.40
CA PRO A 77 9.03 -0.81 7.78
C PRO A 77 8.97 -1.67 9.05
N SER A 78 7.88 -1.61 9.80
CA SER A 78 7.68 -2.36 11.05
C SER A 78 6.19 -2.36 11.44
N HIS A 79 5.83 -3.19 12.43
CA HIS A 79 4.45 -3.29 12.91
C HIS A 79 3.98 -1.95 13.53
N PRO A 80 2.87 -1.35 13.06
CA PRO A 80 2.42 -0.02 13.52
C PRO A 80 1.70 -0.01 14.88
N GLY A 81 1.41 -1.18 15.43
CA GLY A 81 0.59 -1.35 16.63
C GLY A 81 -0.85 -1.72 16.28
N SER A 82 -1.51 -2.48 17.15
CA SER A 82 -2.82 -3.08 16.91
C SER A 82 -3.92 -2.05 16.62
N ASP A 83 -3.90 -0.89 17.28
CA ASP A 83 -4.86 0.20 17.02
C ASP A 83 -4.80 0.70 15.56
N LEU A 84 -3.60 0.83 15.01
CA LEU A 84 -3.43 1.29 13.62
C LEU A 84 -3.75 0.18 12.61
N VAL A 85 -3.49 -1.08 12.95
CA VAL A 85 -3.98 -2.22 12.14
C VAL A 85 -5.51 -2.22 12.12
N ALA A 86 -6.16 -2.09 13.28
CA ALA A 86 -7.62 -2.01 13.36
C ALA A 86 -8.19 -0.81 12.58
N LEU A 87 -7.51 0.34 12.60
CA LEU A 87 -7.90 1.49 11.77
C LEU A 87 -7.86 1.14 10.28
N LEU A 88 -6.78 0.53 9.79
CA LEU A 88 -6.67 0.12 8.38
C LEU A 88 -7.75 -0.93 8.02
N HIS A 89 -7.95 -1.91 8.89
CA HIS A 89 -8.93 -2.98 8.69
C HIS A 89 -10.36 -2.46 8.67
N SER A 90 -10.69 -1.45 9.48
CA SER A 90 -12.04 -0.84 9.51
C SER A 90 -12.49 -0.26 8.17
N VAL A 91 -11.57 -0.06 7.23
CA VAL A 91 -11.82 0.46 5.88
C VAL A 91 -11.34 -0.49 4.79
N ASN A 92 -11.21 -1.79 5.09
CA ASN A 92 -10.78 -2.85 4.16
C ASN A 92 -9.43 -2.54 3.50
N VAL A 93 -8.42 -2.23 4.31
CA VAL A 93 -7.03 -2.04 3.88
C VAL A 93 -6.14 -2.98 4.68
N ALA A 94 -5.39 -3.84 3.99
CA ALA A 94 -4.43 -4.74 4.63
C ALA A 94 -3.22 -3.98 5.17
N CYS A 95 -2.59 -4.52 6.21
CA CYS A 95 -1.33 -4.00 6.75
C CYS A 95 -0.21 -4.98 6.40
N ILE A 96 0.79 -4.50 5.65
CA ILE A 96 2.01 -5.24 5.34
C ILE A 96 3.17 -4.57 6.05
N TYR A 97 4.01 -5.34 6.75
CA TYR A 97 5.18 -4.78 7.39
C TYR A 97 6.39 -5.71 7.33
N GLU A 98 7.59 -5.12 7.31
CA GLU A 98 8.83 -5.88 7.44
C GLU A 98 8.97 -6.44 8.86
N GLN A 99 9.27 -7.74 8.96
CA GLN A 99 9.55 -8.39 10.25
C GLN A 99 11.06 -8.35 10.57
N GLU A 100 11.39 -8.43 11.86
CA GLU A 100 12.78 -8.65 12.28
C GLU A 100 13.33 -9.95 11.68
N GLY A 101 14.58 -9.93 11.21
CA GLY A 101 15.18 -11.06 10.50
C GLY A 101 14.83 -11.15 9.01
N GLY A 102 13.97 -10.26 8.50
CA GLY A 102 13.65 -10.14 7.08
C GLY A 102 12.39 -10.89 6.65
N GLY A 103 11.91 -10.59 5.44
CA GLY A 103 10.58 -11.00 4.98
C GLY A 103 9.51 -9.97 5.35
N PHE A 104 8.28 -10.26 4.95
CA PHE A 104 7.12 -9.41 5.16
C PHE A 104 5.99 -10.21 5.80
N ILE A 105 5.32 -9.62 6.79
CA ILE A 105 4.07 -10.12 7.33
C ILE A 105 2.94 -9.30 6.71
N ARG A 106 1.86 -9.99 6.34
CA ARG A 106 0.61 -9.40 5.88
C ARG A 106 -0.51 -9.72 6.85
N LEU A 107 -1.28 -8.71 7.22
CA LEU A 107 -2.49 -8.79 8.03
C LEU A 107 -3.67 -8.30 7.18
N ASP A 108 -4.52 -9.23 6.73
CA ASP A 108 -5.73 -8.91 5.96
C ASP A 108 -6.89 -8.48 6.88
N PRO A 109 -7.79 -7.60 6.40
CA PRO A 109 -8.97 -7.12 7.13
C PRO A 109 -10.07 -8.18 7.29
#